data_AF-A0A1E5QNX0-F1
#
_entry.id   AF-A0A1E5QNX0-F1
#
_cell.length_a   1.000
_cell.length_b   1.000
_cell.length_c   1.000
_cell.angle_alpha   90.00
_cell.angle_beta   90.00
_cell.angle_gamma   90.00
#
_symmetry.space_group_name_H-M   'P 1'
#
loop_
_entity.id
_entity.type
_entity.pdbx_description
1 polymer ?
#
loop_
_entity_poly.entity_id
_entity_poly.type
_entity_poly.pdbx_seq_one_letter_code
_entity_poly.pdbx_strand_id
1 'polypeptide(L)'
;MSDQAIDTLKLIFQDQPGLLEIIQLGGIESEQLLNTFRKQELFTTPINLYVTGRTGSGKTSLGNRLLNQSIMNSTGYQDCTDKVGFFKLASNLCYFDLPGAGSDEEYENINRAALLMDQRIDEDLGKAPVSSFEVATYGNQGQIKEEGVEVSDWQSEKSQRTIAPDVILYVIAPHTQFLRCDSQYLASLLKSQKKRTDKNKAIFALNIFQREGRVLSTPQNIADVRKKVTEIYQKHYPAEEPFIVEFNALTGDGINEITSNICKILPKSKLGNIEQVLRDDLKQFAERERRDRYLKNLIRIVSRLATYKVDQKAGDRDLIQTATSAIVTYGVKTFQNLDKLEKIKSDIDLEINLITAKLKEERQRLITINENKTESKDITREVPKFEEVTVTDWIVVNEVRVKSVSGLKKFTNIITGFFGIKFFDDKFINETVRKPIERIETRLAGYETEVIGTIEAVVGQVEKVIGQEYLKGGYSVIKSLLAIGLGTQAYCNEENANFQSCVDRAEARLEHCLNSLQSKIEYWVDTEDARTAEHNLIQLLETTLS
;
A
#
# COMPACT_ATOMS: atom_id res chain seq x y z
N MET A 1 -14.22 -16.89 0.31
CA MET A 1 -15.05 -15.78 0.84
C MET A 1 -16.32 -15.69 -0.02
N SER A 2 -17.16 -14.67 0.12
CA SER A 2 -18.12 -14.33 -0.94
C SER A 2 -17.35 -13.88 -2.19
N ASP A 3 -17.74 -14.35 -3.37
CA ASP A 3 -17.03 -14.08 -4.64
C ASP A 3 -16.87 -12.57 -4.91
N GLN A 4 -17.87 -11.79 -4.47
CA GLN A 4 -17.93 -10.33 -4.52
C GLN A 4 -16.70 -9.62 -3.94
N ALA A 5 -16.07 -10.16 -2.89
CA ALA A 5 -14.88 -9.55 -2.30
C ALA A 5 -13.67 -9.63 -3.25
N ILE A 6 -13.46 -10.81 -3.83
CA ILE A 6 -12.39 -11.06 -4.80
C ILE A 6 -12.68 -10.28 -6.09
N ASP A 7 -13.94 -10.22 -6.54
CA ASP A 7 -14.31 -9.49 -7.75
C ASP A 7 -14.20 -7.97 -7.60
N THR A 8 -14.43 -7.42 -6.40
CA THR A 8 -14.15 -6.00 -6.12
C THR A 8 -12.64 -5.71 -6.23
N LEU A 9 -11.79 -6.58 -5.64
CA LEU A 9 -10.33 -6.41 -5.72
C LEU A 9 -9.80 -6.61 -7.13
N LYS A 10 -10.33 -7.59 -7.88
CA LYS A 10 -10.08 -7.74 -9.32
C LYS A 10 -10.45 -6.48 -10.08
N LEU A 11 -11.63 -5.89 -9.84
CA LEU A 11 -12.07 -4.66 -10.52
C LEU A 11 -11.14 -3.48 -10.21
N ILE A 12 -10.72 -3.33 -8.95
CA ILE A 12 -9.81 -2.26 -8.52
C ILE A 12 -8.43 -2.43 -9.15
N PHE A 13 -7.89 -3.64 -9.28
CA PHE A 13 -6.51 -3.90 -9.75
C PHE A 13 -6.41 -4.64 -11.11
N GLN A 14 -7.46 -4.63 -11.93
CA GLN A 14 -7.56 -5.38 -13.21
C GLN A 14 -6.45 -5.05 -14.22
N ASP A 15 -6.01 -3.80 -14.23
CA ASP A 15 -4.92 -3.25 -15.05
C ASP A 15 -3.52 -3.51 -14.45
N GLN A 16 -3.44 -4.06 -13.23
CA GLN A 16 -2.20 -4.31 -12.50
C GLN A 16 -2.18 -5.74 -11.91
N PRO A 17 -2.15 -6.79 -12.76
CA PRO A 17 -2.28 -8.19 -12.32
C PRO A 17 -1.22 -8.62 -11.28
N GLY A 18 0.01 -8.10 -11.37
CA GLY A 18 1.05 -8.38 -10.36
C GLY A 18 0.81 -7.77 -8.98
N LEU A 19 -0.02 -6.73 -8.86
CA LEU A 19 -0.48 -6.22 -7.55
C LEU A 19 -1.73 -6.95 -7.06
N LEU A 20 -2.59 -7.38 -7.99
CA LEU A 20 -3.74 -8.21 -7.67
C LEU A 20 -3.31 -9.53 -7.00
N GLU A 21 -2.22 -10.16 -7.47
CA GLU A 21 -1.60 -11.31 -6.81
C GLU A 21 -1.19 -11.01 -5.35
N ILE A 22 -0.54 -9.86 -5.10
CA ILE A 22 -0.15 -9.42 -3.76
C ILE A 22 -1.37 -9.28 -2.84
N ILE A 23 -2.45 -8.70 -3.37
CA ILE A 23 -3.64 -8.36 -2.58
C ILE A 23 -4.51 -9.59 -2.28
N GLN A 24 -4.52 -10.58 -3.17
CA GLN A 24 -5.19 -11.87 -2.92
C GLN A 24 -4.57 -12.66 -1.75
N LEU A 25 -3.32 -12.37 -1.35
CA LEU A 25 -2.65 -13.05 -0.24
C LEU A 25 -3.30 -12.83 1.14
N GLY A 26 -4.09 -11.76 1.31
CA GLY A 26 -4.75 -11.40 2.59
C GLY A 26 -6.11 -12.05 2.85
N GLY A 27 -6.66 -12.82 1.90
CA GLY A 27 -7.95 -13.50 2.09
C GLY A 27 -7.86 -14.74 3.00
N ILE A 28 -8.97 -15.12 3.67
CA ILE A 28 -9.03 -16.34 4.52
C ILE A 28 -8.90 -17.65 3.71
N GLU A 29 -9.01 -17.59 2.39
CA GLU A 29 -8.47 -18.65 1.52
C GLU A 29 -6.96 -18.84 1.68
N SER A 30 -6.28 -18.07 2.54
CA SER A 30 -4.89 -18.28 2.95
C SER A 30 -4.57 -19.74 3.21
N GLU A 31 -5.41 -20.62 3.77
CA GLU A 31 -5.03 -22.04 3.86
C GLU A 31 -5.07 -22.79 2.52
N GLN A 32 -6.07 -22.58 1.66
CA GLN A 32 -6.13 -23.25 0.35
C GLN A 32 -5.17 -22.62 -0.66
N LEU A 33 -5.01 -21.29 -0.66
CA LEU A 33 -3.97 -20.58 -1.39
C LEU A 33 -2.58 -20.84 -0.81
N LEU A 34 -2.33 -20.88 0.51
CA LEU A 34 -1.02 -21.32 1.04
C LEU A 34 -0.75 -22.78 0.73
N ASN A 35 -1.74 -23.67 0.72
CA ASN A 35 -1.54 -25.05 0.27
C ASN A 35 -1.38 -25.14 -1.26
N THR A 36 -1.94 -24.19 -2.02
CA THR A 36 -1.72 -24.05 -3.47
C THR A 36 -0.39 -23.35 -3.77
N PHE A 37 0.15 -22.48 -2.92
CA PHE A 37 1.49 -21.85 -3.00
C PHE A 37 2.59 -22.76 -2.41
N ARG A 38 2.25 -23.66 -1.48
CA ARG A 38 3.10 -24.79 -1.05
C ARG A 38 3.22 -25.85 -2.16
N LYS A 39 2.23 -25.94 -3.06
CA LYS A 39 2.19 -26.88 -4.19
C LYS A 39 2.58 -26.28 -5.54
N GLN A 40 2.32 -24.99 -5.75
CA GLN A 40 2.71 -24.22 -6.93
C GLN A 40 3.90 -23.35 -6.55
N GLU A 41 5.03 -23.69 -7.16
CA GLU A 41 6.33 -23.03 -7.11
C GLU A 41 6.34 -21.58 -7.69
N LEU A 42 5.27 -20.80 -7.49
CA LEU A 42 5.02 -19.50 -8.15
C LEU A 42 6.10 -18.44 -7.86
N PHE A 43 6.87 -18.60 -6.78
CA PHE A 43 8.05 -17.78 -6.48
C PHE A 43 9.35 -18.59 -6.39
N THR A 44 9.32 -19.91 -6.55
CA THR A 44 10.50 -20.80 -6.45
C THR A 44 11.00 -21.31 -7.80
N THR A 45 10.60 -20.67 -8.91
CA THR A 45 11.09 -21.01 -10.25
C THR A 45 12.62 -21.06 -10.25
N PRO A 46 13.23 -22.22 -10.59
CA PRO A 46 14.67 -22.38 -10.47
C PRO A 46 15.41 -21.42 -11.39
N ILE A 47 16.61 -21.02 -10.96
CA ILE A 47 17.57 -20.32 -11.81
C ILE A 47 18.46 -21.40 -12.43
N ASN A 48 18.41 -21.58 -13.74
CA ASN A 48 19.22 -22.56 -14.44
C ASN A 48 20.51 -21.91 -14.95
N LEU A 49 21.60 -22.16 -14.23
CA LEU A 49 22.96 -21.74 -14.58
C LEU A 49 23.67 -22.89 -15.30
N TYR A 50 23.81 -22.77 -16.61
CA TYR A 50 24.59 -23.70 -17.41
C TYR A 50 26.04 -23.24 -17.50
N VAL A 51 27.00 -24.15 -17.30
CA VAL A 51 28.43 -23.84 -17.35
C VAL A 51 29.07 -24.65 -18.46
N THR A 52 29.61 -23.96 -19.46
CA THR A 52 30.17 -24.53 -20.69
C THR A 52 31.57 -23.98 -20.98
N GLY A 53 32.27 -24.58 -21.92
CA GLY A 53 33.65 -24.24 -22.28
C GLY A 53 34.54 -25.48 -22.34
N ARG A 54 35.76 -25.29 -22.84
CA ARG A 54 36.70 -26.38 -23.14
C ARG A 54 37.09 -27.21 -21.92
N THR A 55 37.41 -28.48 -22.15
CA THR A 55 38.14 -29.33 -21.20
C THR A 55 39.32 -28.58 -20.57
N GLY A 56 39.47 -28.70 -19.25
CA GLY A 56 40.50 -28.00 -18.48
C GLY A 56 40.24 -26.53 -18.17
N SER A 57 39.11 -25.93 -18.59
CA SER A 57 38.83 -24.51 -18.29
C SER A 57 38.48 -24.22 -16.81
N GLY A 58 38.18 -25.26 -16.02
CA GLY A 58 37.90 -25.16 -14.58
C GLY A 58 36.42 -25.08 -14.19
N LYS A 59 35.52 -25.52 -15.07
CA LYS A 59 34.05 -25.57 -14.84
C LYS A 59 33.68 -26.34 -13.57
N THR A 60 34.05 -27.62 -13.51
CA THR A 60 33.85 -28.52 -12.37
C THR A 60 34.51 -28.02 -11.09
N SER A 61 35.67 -27.35 -11.21
CA SER A 61 36.36 -26.73 -10.07
C SER A 61 35.54 -25.56 -9.50
N LEU A 62 34.92 -24.74 -10.35
CA LEU A 62 33.97 -23.69 -9.95
C LEU A 62 32.70 -24.30 -9.35
N GLY A 63 32.16 -25.39 -9.91
CA GLY A 63 31.01 -26.13 -9.36
C GLY A 63 31.25 -26.61 -7.93
N ASN A 64 32.36 -27.31 -7.69
CA ASN A 64 32.80 -27.72 -6.35
C ASN A 64 33.01 -26.52 -5.39
N ARG A 65 33.53 -25.39 -5.91
CA ARG A 65 33.72 -24.17 -5.10
C ARG A 65 32.39 -23.53 -4.69
N LEU A 66 31.35 -23.62 -5.51
CA LEU A 66 29.98 -23.17 -5.21
C LEU A 66 29.24 -24.14 -4.27
N LEU A 67 29.49 -25.45 -4.39
CA LEU A 67 29.02 -26.46 -3.43
C LEU A 67 29.71 -26.38 -2.06
N ASN A 68 30.87 -25.70 -1.98
CA ASN A 68 31.80 -25.73 -0.84
C ASN A 68 32.21 -27.16 -0.45
N GLN A 69 32.19 -28.09 -1.41
CA GLN A 69 32.44 -29.53 -1.25
C GLN A 69 33.07 -30.07 -2.53
N SER A 70 34.00 -31.02 -2.41
CA SER A 70 34.69 -31.66 -3.54
C SER A 70 33.98 -32.96 -3.95
N ILE A 71 32.73 -32.86 -4.42
CA ILE A 71 31.90 -34.02 -4.80
C ILE A 71 32.04 -34.34 -6.30
N MET A 72 32.16 -33.33 -7.16
CA MET A 72 32.36 -33.54 -8.60
C MET A 72 33.81 -33.90 -8.89
N ASN A 73 34.04 -34.95 -9.68
CA ASN A 73 35.39 -35.46 -10.00
C ASN A 73 36.18 -34.49 -10.88
N SER A 74 36.96 -33.61 -10.26
CA SER A 74 37.85 -32.65 -10.93
C SER A 74 39.29 -33.19 -10.99
N THR A 75 39.53 -34.24 -11.76
CA THR A 75 40.82 -34.97 -11.76
C THR A 75 41.94 -34.32 -12.60
N GLY A 76 41.63 -33.30 -13.40
CA GLY A 76 42.62 -32.50 -14.14
C GLY A 76 43.18 -33.16 -15.42
N TYR A 77 42.66 -34.33 -15.79
CA TYR A 77 42.93 -34.96 -17.09
C TYR A 77 42.08 -34.34 -18.20
N GLN A 78 42.26 -34.80 -19.45
CA GLN A 78 41.29 -34.51 -20.50
C GLN A 78 39.99 -35.30 -20.24
N ASP A 79 38.86 -34.69 -20.63
CA ASP A 79 37.55 -35.31 -20.77
C ASP A 79 37.02 -36.06 -19.53
N CYS A 80 37.16 -35.44 -18.37
CA CYS A 80 36.72 -35.96 -17.06
C CYS A 80 35.22 -35.79 -16.77
N THR A 81 34.47 -35.22 -17.71
CA THR A 81 33.04 -34.92 -17.58
C THR A 81 32.37 -35.38 -18.86
N ASP A 82 32.06 -36.68 -18.91
CA ASP A 82 31.36 -37.39 -19.98
C ASP A 82 29.83 -37.18 -19.94
N LYS A 83 29.33 -36.63 -18.83
CA LYS A 83 27.91 -36.49 -18.49
C LYS A 83 27.56 -35.03 -18.17
N VAL A 84 26.26 -34.69 -18.09
CA VAL A 84 25.84 -33.40 -17.54
C VAL A 84 25.82 -33.50 -16.01
N GLY A 85 26.72 -32.81 -15.32
CA GLY A 85 26.73 -32.75 -13.87
C GLY A 85 25.68 -31.77 -13.36
N PHE A 86 24.74 -32.23 -12.53
CA PHE A 86 23.63 -31.41 -12.02
C PHE A 86 23.62 -31.34 -10.49
N PHE A 87 23.45 -30.14 -9.93
CA PHE A 87 23.05 -29.98 -8.54
C PHE A 87 22.09 -28.80 -8.35
N LYS A 88 21.23 -28.91 -7.33
CA LYS A 88 20.32 -27.85 -6.89
C LYS A 88 20.78 -27.36 -5.52
N LEU A 89 21.22 -26.10 -5.43
CA LEU A 89 21.47 -25.45 -4.14
C LEU A 89 20.15 -25.14 -3.43
N ALA A 90 20.20 -24.95 -2.11
CA ALA A 90 19.04 -24.66 -1.26
C ALA A 90 18.20 -23.44 -1.71
N SER A 91 18.80 -22.54 -2.48
CA SER A 91 18.23 -21.34 -3.08
C SER A 91 17.39 -21.52 -4.36
N ASN A 92 17.20 -22.75 -4.82
CA ASN A 92 16.72 -23.07 -6.18
C ASN A 92 17.66 -22.63 -7.32
N LEU A 93 18.94 -22.33 -7.06
CA LEU A 93 19.95 -22.29 -8.12
C LEU A 93 20.26 -23.73 -8.58
N CYS A 94 19.92 -24.02 -9.83
CA CYS A 94 20.24 -25.25 -10.55
C CYS A 94 21.52 -25.03 -11.36
N TYR A 95 22.59 -25.74 -11.00
CA TYR A 95 23.87 -25.71 -11.70
C TYR A 95 23.99 -26.91 -12.63
N PHE A 96 24.29 -26.65 -13.90
CA PHE A 96 24.55 -27.67 -14.91
C PHE A 96 26.00 -27.55 -15.40
N ASP A 97 26.90 -28.39 -14.90
CA ASP A 97 28.25 -28.57 -15.44
C ASP A 97 28.16 -29.37 -16.73
N LEU A 98 28.47 -28.76 -17.87
CA LEU A 98 28.45 -29.47 -19.14
C LEU A 98 29.82 -30.11 -19.44
N PRO A 99 29.86 -31.16 -20.28
CA PRO A 99 31.12 -31.73 -20.79
C PRO A 99 32.09 -30.72 -21.41
N GLY A 100 33.31 -31.14 -21.70
CA GLY A 100 34.26 -30.32 -22.47
C GLY A 100 33.78 -30.06 -23.89
N ALA A 101 33.65 -28.79 -24.29
CA ALA A 101 33.40 -28.44 -25.70
C ALA A 101 34.73 -28.35 -26.47
N GLY A 102 34.77 -28.84 -27.71
CA GLY A 102 35.92 -28.69 -28.61
C GLY A 102 37.15 -29.57 -28.32
N SER A 103 37.00 -30.66 -27.55
CA SER A 103 37.98 -31.77 -27.47
C SER A 103 37.43 -33.00 -28.18
N ASP A 104 36.34 -33.56 -27.67
CA ASP A 104 35.58 -34.64 -28.30
C ASP A 104 34.24 -34.12 -28.84
N GLU A 105 33.84 -34.58 -30.02
CA GLU A 105 32.62 -34.15 -30.68
C GLU A 105 31.35 -34.75 -30.07
N GLU A 106 31.42 -35.89 -29.41
CA GLU A 106 30.31 -36.48 -28.65
C GLU A 106 30.00 -35.59 -27.44
N TYR A 107 31.04 -35.19 -26.68
CA TYR A 107 30.93 -34.24 -25.58
C TYR A 107 30.52 -32.83 -26.03
N GLU A 108 30.98 -32.36 -27.20
CA GLU A 108 30.45 -31.13 -27.80
C GLU A 108 28.99 -31.29 -28.25
N ASN A 109 28.57 -32.46 -28.73
CA ASN A 109 27.19 -32.75 -29.11
C ASN A 109 26.25 -32.84 -27.89
N ILE A 110 26.70 -33.36 -26.75
CA ILE A 110 25.98 -33.28 -25.47
C ILE A 110 25.80 -31.82 -25.04
N ASN A 111 26.87 -31.00 -25.12
CA ASN A 111 26.78 -29.56 -24.87
C ASN A 111 25.75 -28.88 -25.79
N ARG A 112 25.81 -29.18 -27.09
CA ARG A 112 24.91 -28.64 -28.11
C ARG A 112 23.46 -29.06 -27.85
N ALA A 113 23.22 -30.33 -27.53
CA ALA A 113 21.91 -30.85 -27.17
C ALA A 113 21.35 -30.14 -25.93
N ALA A 114 22.17 -30.02 -24.87
CA ALA A 114 21.77 -29.40 -23.61
C ALA A 114 21.43 -27.91 -23.75
N LEU A 115 22.21 -27.16 -24.55
CA LEU A 115 22.05 -25.72 -24.82
C LEU A 115 21.15 -25.40 -26.04
N LEU A 116 20.52 -26.42 -26.62
CA LEU A 116 19.59 -26.33 -27.76
C LEU A 116 20.22 -25.71 -29.02
N MET A 117 21.50 -26.01 -29.24
CA MET A 117 22.27 -25.67 -30.43
C MET A 117 22.14 -26.76 -31.49
N ASP A 118 22.39 -26.40 -32.74
CA ASP A 118 22.46 -27.36 -33.85
C ASP A 118 23.66 -28.31 -33.58
N GLN A 119 23.41 -29.63 -33.54
CA GLN A 119 24.45 -30.66 -33.33
C GLN A 119 25.39 -30.75 -34.54
N ARG A 120 26.64 -31.19 -34.33
CA ARG A 120 27.60 -31.48 -35.40
C ARG A 120 27.44 -32.92 -35.89
N ILE A 121 27.78 -33.10 -37.16
CA ILE A 121 27.96 -34.39 -37.82
C ILE A 121 29.40 -34.37 -38.34
N ASP A 122 30.21 -35.34 -37.95
CA ASP A 122 31.50 -35.61 -38.58
C ASP A 122 31.38 -36.95 -39.31
N GLU A 123 31.30 -36.86 -40.65
CA GLU A 123 31.18 -38.02 -41.53
C GLU A 123 32.52 -38.77 -41.68
N ASP A 124 33.66 -38.10 -41.46
CA ASP A 124 35.01 -38.67 -41.59
C ASP A 124 35.39 -39.51 -40.35
N LEU A 125 34.94 -39.09 -39.16
CA LEU A 125 35.11 -39.82 -37.88
C LEU A 125 33.90 -40.72 -37.52
N GLY A 126 32.84 -40.69 -38.31
CA GLY A 126 31.62 -41.47 -38.09
C GLY A 126 30.83 -41.05 -36.84
N LYS A 127 31.02 -39.82 -36.34
CA LYS A 127 30.37 -39.31 -35.13
C LYS A 127 29.02 -38.69 -35.46
N ALA A 128 27.97 -39.44 -35.13
CA ALA A 128 26.59 -39.04 -35.28
C ALA A 128 26.15 -38.03 -34.18
N PRO A 129 25.05 -37.29 -34.41
CA PRO A 129 24.36 -36.56 -33.34
C PRO A 129 23.94 -37.51 -32.21
N VAL A 130 24.07 -37.07 -30.95
CA VAL A 130 23.62 -37.86 -29.80
C VAL A 130 22.09 -37.86 -29.74
N SER A 131 21.50 -39.04 -29.55
CA SER A 131 20.06 -39.23 -29.31
C SER A 131 19.70 -39.07 -27.84
N SER A 132 20.61 -39.43 -26.94
CA SER A 132 20.47 -39.37 -25.48
C SER A 132 21.80 -39.06 -24.80
N PHE A 133 21.75 -38.62 -23.54
CA PHE A 133 22.93 -38.39 -22.70
C PHE A 133 22.60 -38.60 -21.23
N GLU A 134 23.62 -38.79 -20.39
CA GLU A 134 23.42 -38.99 -18.95
C GLU A 134 23.49 -37.68 -18.15
N VAL A 135 22.65 -37.57 -17.13
CA VAL A 135 22.65 -36.50 -16.13
C VAL A 135 23.05 -37.08 -14.77
N ALA A 136 24.18 -36.65 -14.23
CA ALA A 136 24.66 -37.05 -12.91
C ALA A 136 24.20 -36.03 -11.85
N THR A 137 23.18 -36.39 -11.08
CA THR A 137 22.62 -35.56 -10.01
C THR A 137 23.38 -35.74 -8.70
N TYR A 138 23.98 -34.67 -8.18
CA TYR A 138 24.72 -34.64 -6.93
C TYR A 138 23.87 -34.06 -5.79
N GLY A 139 23.64 -34.86 -4.73
CA GLY A 139 22.88 -34.45 -3.55
C GLY A 139 23.73 -34.05 -2.34
N ASN A 140 23.11 -33.36 -1.37
CA ASN A 140 23.73 -32.80 -0.14
C ASN A 140 24.44 -33.81 0.80
N GLN A 141 24.45 -35.10 0.48
CA GLN A 141 25.08 -36.17 1.26
C GLN A 141 26.06 -37.02 0.43
N GLY A 142 26.52 -36.52 -0.73
CA GLY A 142 27.43 -37.24 -1.63
C GLY A 142 26.79 -38.40 -2.39
N GLN A 143 25.46 -38.55 -2.31
CA GLN A 143 24.72 -39.46 -3.18
C GLN A 143 24.74 -38.91 -4.62
N ILE A 144 25.17 -39.75 -5.55
CA ILE A 144 25.14 -39.50 -6.99
C ILE A 144 24.01 -40.36 -7.57
N LYS A 145 23.10 -39.73 -8.31
CA LYS A 145 22.07 -40.45 -9.09
C LYS A 145 22.26 -40.12 -10.57
N GLU A 146 22.56 -41.14 -11.37
CA GLU A 146 22.72 -41.02 -12.80
C GLU A 146 21.41 -41.41 -13.50
N GLU A 147 20.95 -40.58 -14.43
CA GLU A 147 19.74 -40.80 -15.23
C GLU A 147 20.05 -40.57 -16.72
N GLY A 148 19.72 -41.54 -17.57
CA GLY A 148 19.77 -41.36 -19.02
C GLY A 148 18.58 -40.55 -19.51
N VAL A 149 18.82 -39.55 -20.36
CA VAL A 149 17.81 -38.62 -20.87
C VAL A 149 17.85 -38.56 -22.39
N GLU A 150 16.70 -38.75 -23.03
CA GLU A 150 16.54 -38.55 -24.47
C GLU A 150 16.60 -37.06 -24.83
N VAL A 151 17.35 -36.72 -25.89
CA VAL A 151 17.49 -35.34 -26.38
C VAL A 151 16.15 -34.78 -26.83
N SER A 152 15.28 -35.59 -27.44
CA SER A 152 13.93 -35.19 -27.83
C SER A 152 13.09 -34.74 -26.63
N ASP A 153 13.14 -35.46 -25.52
CA ASP A 153 12.44 -35.13 -24.28
C ASP A 153 13.06 -33.91 -23.57
N TRP A 154 14.39 -33.82 -23.51
CA TRP A 154 15.09 -32.66 -22.95
C TRP A 154 14.76 -31.36 -23.70
N GLN A 155 14.76 -31.42 -25.04
CA GLN A 155 14.51 -30.26 -25.90
C GLN A 155 13.02 -29.92 -26.08
N SER A 156 12.11 -30.77 -25.59
CA SER A 156 10.66 -30.54 -25.67
C SER A 156 10.23 -29.25 -24.95
N GLU A 157 9.15 -28.62 -25.45
CA GLU A 157 8.59 -27.41 -24.81
C GLU A 157 8.21 -27.63 -23.33
N LYS A 158 7.82 -28.86 -22.97
CA LYS A 158 7.43 -29.22 -21.60
C LYS A 158 8.64 -29.13 -20.68
N SER A 159 9.74 -29.80 -21.04
CA SER A 159 10.99 -29.80 -20.25
C SER A 159 11.63 -28.40 -20.22
N GLN A 160 11.61 -27.69 -21.35
CA GLN A 160 12.20 -26.35 -21.43
C GLN A 160 11.48 -25.29 -20.58
N ARG A 161 10.25 -25.53 -20.09
CA ARG A 161 9.63 -24.65 -19.08
C ARG A 161 10.33 -24.70 -17.72
N THR A 162 10.98 -25.81 -17.38
CA THR A 162 11.66 -26.00 -16.09
C THR A 162 13.17 -25.93 -16.19
N ILE A 163 13.77 -26.43 -17.29
CA ILE A 163 15.23 -26.55 -17.43
C ILE A 163 15.88 -25.55 -18.39
N ALA A 164 15.13 -24.70 -19.10
CA ALA A 164 15.77 -23.78 -20.07
C ALA A 164 16.85 -22.90 -19.41
N PRO A 165 18.01 -22.68 -20.07
CA PRO A 165 19.07 -21.85 -19.54
C PRO A 165 18.57 -20.42 -19.23
N ASP A 166 18.73 -19.97 -17.99
CA ASP A 166 18.53 -18.56 -17.62
C ASP A 166 19.83 -17.78 -17.84
N VAL A 167 20.95 -18.38 -17.43
CA VAL A 167 22.30 -17.86 -17.63
C VAL A 167 23.22 -18.97 -18.14
N ILE A 168 24.12 -18.60 -19.04
CA ILE A 168 25.15 -19.48 -19.59
C ILE A 168 26.52 -18.87 -19.24
N LEU A 169 27.27 -19.54 -18.36
CA LEU A 169 28.62 -19.17 -17.99
C LEU A 169 29.60 -19.89 -18.92
N TYR A 170 30.19 -19.16 -19.86
CA TYR A 170 31.23 -19.67 -20.74
C TYR A 170 32.58 -19.48 -20.06
N VAL A 171 33.17 -20.56 -19.57
CA VAL A 171 34.45 -20.55 -18.84
C VAL A 171 35.61 -20.77 -19.81
N ILE A 172 36.55 -19.82 -19.84
CA ILE A 172 37.74 -19.80 -20.69
C ILE A 172 38.97 -19.76 -19.78
N ALA A 173 40.00 -20.55 -20.08
CA ALA A 173 41.28 -20.46 -19.37
C ALA A 173 42.33 -19.78 -20.28
N PRO A 174 42.65 -18.47 -20.09
CA PRO A 174 43.43 -17.71 -21.07
C PRO A 174 44.82 -18.29 -21.35
N HIS A 175 45.49 -18.86 -20.34
CA HIS A 175 46.78 -19.56 -20.49
C HIS A 175 46.76 -20.74 -21.49
N THR A 176 45.59 -21.32 -21.78
CA THR A 176 45.41 -22.38 -22.78
C THR A 176 45.08 -21.84 -24.19
N GLN A 177 45.03 -20.52 -24.37
CA GLN A 177 44.67 -19.80 -25.59
C GLN A 177 43.22 -20.00 -26.07
N PHE A 178 42.66 -18.98 -26.75
CA PHE A 178 41.37 -19.08 -27.42
C PHE A 178 41.57 -19.46 -28.90
N LEU A 179 41.30 -20.72 -29.21
CA LEU A 179 41.57 -21.40 -30.47
C LEU A 179 40.37 -21.30 -31.44
N ARG A 180 40.54 -21.90 -32.63
CA ARG A 180 39.50 -21.93 -33.66
C ARG A 180 38.26 -22.72 -33.22
N CYS A 181 38.43 -23.83 -32.50
CA CYS A 181 37.30 -24.61 -31.97
C CYS A 181 36.45 -23.78 -30.99
N ASP A 182 37.08 -23.13 -30.00
CA ASP A 182 36.37 -22.24 -29.05
C ASP A 182 35.62 -21.14 -29.80
N SER A 183 36.25 -20.54 -30.82
CA SER A 183 35.67 -19.46 -31.63
C SER A 183 34.44 -19.94 -32.42
N GLN A 184 34.48 -21.13 -33.00
CA GLN A 184 33.37 -21.73 -33.74
C GLN A 184 32.22 -22.16 -32.81
N TYR A 185 32.56 -22.75 -31.66
CA TYR A 185 31.58 -23.16 -30.66
C TYR A 185 30.86 -21.94 -30.07
N LEU A 186 31.60 -20.88 -29.69
CA LEU A 186 31.03 -19.62 -29.22
C LEU A 186 30.12 -18.96 -30.27
N ALA A 187 30.56 -18.86 -31.53
CA ALA A 187 29.72 -18.30 -32.60
C ALA A 187 28.44 -19.14 -32.82
N SER A 188 28.53 -20.47 -32.70
CA SER A 188 27.37 -21.37 -32.76
C SER A 188 26.40 -21.09 -31.60
N LEU A 189 26.93 -20.95 -30.38
CA LEU A 189 26.15 -20.71 -29.16
C LEU A 189 25.38 -19.39 -29.24
N LEU A 190 26.08 -18.29 -29.55
CA LEU A 190 25.45 -16.97 -29.64
C LEU A 190 24.43 -16.89 -30.77
N LYS A 191 24.70 -17.51 -31.93
CA LYS A 191 23.73 -17.65 -33.02
C LYS A 191 22.47 -18.41 -32.57
N SER A 192 22.62 -19.53 -31.86
CA SER A 192 21.50 -20.32 -31.36
C SER A 192 20.70 -19.62 -30.26
N GLN A 193 21.35 -18.85 -29.39
CA GLN A 193 20.66 -18.01 -28.40
C GLN A 193 19.91 -16.86 -29.08
N LYS A 194 20.53 -16.12 -30.01
CA LYS A 194 19.91 -14.98 -30.70
C LYS A 194 18.71 -15.38 -31.58
N LYS A 195 18.70 -16.61 -32.11
CA LYS A 195 17.51 -17.21 -32.77
C LYS A 195 16.30 -17.38 -31.82
N ARG A 196 16.52 -17.50 -30.51
CA ARG A 196 15.51 -17.86 -29.49
C ARG A 196 15.10 -16.70 -28.59
N THR A 197 16.00 -15.75 -28.36
CA THR A 197 15.82 -14.60 -27.46
C THR A 197 16.65 -13.43 -27.97
N ASP A 198 16.06 -12.23 -27.98
CA ASP A 198 16.82 -11.03 -28.32
C ASP A 198 17.83 -10.61 -27.25
N LYS A 199 17.60 -11.04 -26.00
CA LYS A 199 18.47 -10.75 -24.85
C LYS A 199 19.64 -11.73 -24.76
N ASN A 200 20.82 -11.20 -24.50
CA ASN A 200 21.98 -11.99 -24.11
C ASN A 200 21.73 -12.76 -22.79
N LYS A 201 22.22 -14.00 -22.75
CA LYS A 201 22.27 -14.87 -21.55
C LYS A 201 23.68 -15.30 -21.15
N ALA A 202 24.70 -14.94 -21.94
CA ALA A 202 26.06 -15.40 -21.78
C ALA A 202 26.91 -14.45 -20.91
N ILE A 203 27.68 -15.03 -19.99
CA ILE A 203 28.77 -14.39 -19.24
C ILE A 203 30.07 -15.12 -19.60
N PHE A 204 31.12 -14.38 -19.94
CA PHE A 204 32.43 -14.93 -20.29
C PHE A 204 33.36 -14.85 -19.09
N ALA A 205 33.64 -15.99 -18.49
CA ALA A 205 34.43 -16.08 -17.27
C ALA A 205 35.85 -16.53 -17.60
N LEU A 206 36.81 -15.61 -17.47
CA LEU A 206 38.23 -15.85 -17.69
C LEU A 206 38.86 -16.42 -16.41
N ASN A 207 39.17 -17.72 -16.40
CA ASN A 207 39.75 -18.40 -15.25
C ASN A 207 41.27 -18.17 -15.18
N ILE A 208 41.66 -17.26 -14.30
CA ILE A 208 43.03 -16.81 -14.04
C ILE A 208 43.69 -17.77 -13.05
N PHE A 209 44.00 -18.98 -13.53
CA PHE A 209 44.72 -19.98 -12.77
C PHE A 209 46.07 -19.47 -12.26
N GLN A 210 46.41 -19.88 -11.04
CA GLN A 210 47.69 -19.64 -10.39
C GLN A 210 48.37 -20.96 -10.04
N ARG A 211 49.69 -21.00 -10.16
CA ARG A 211 50.54 -22.11 -9.70
C ARG A 211 51.73 -21.51 -8.96
N GLU A 212 52.00 -22.00 -7.74
CA GLU A 212 53.14 -21.54 -6.92
C GLU A 212 53.17 -20.01 -6.75
N GLY A 213 52.00 -19.38 -6.59
CA GLY A 213 51.84 -17.92 -6.45
C GLY A 213 52.01 -17.12 -7.75
N ARG A 214 52.23 -17.76 -8.90
CA ARG A 214 52.34 -17.11 -10.21
C ARG A 214 51.09 -17.34 -11.05
N VAL A 215 50.59 -16.29 -11.67
CA VAL A 215 49.50 -16.37 -12.66
C VAL A 215 50.00 -17.06 -13.93
N LEU A 216 49.27 -18.08 -14.40
CA LEU A 216 49.64 -18.84 -15.61
C LEU A 216 49.35 -18.09 -16.91
N SER A 217 48.37 -17.18 -16.90
CA SER A 217 47.97 -16.39 -18.07
C SER A 217 48.83 -15.13 -18.18
N THR A 218 49.41 -14.85 -19.35
CA THR A 218 50.05 -13.54 -19.59
C THR A 218 48.99 -12.46 -19.85
N PRO A 219 49.31 -11.17 -19.62
CA PRO A 219 48.41 -10.06 -19.99
C PRO A 219 48.01 -10.10 -21.47
N GLN A 220 48.91 -10.53 -22.35
CA GLN A 220 48.62 -10.70 -23.78
C GLN A 220 47.56 -11.78 -24.01
N ASN A 221 47.63 -12.93 -23.32
CA ASN A 221 46.62 -13.98 -23.48
C ASN A 221 45.23 -13.50 -23.05
N ILE A 222 45.15 -12.71 -21.97
CA ILE A 222 43.89 -12.13 -21.49
C ILE A 222 43.35 -11.13 -22.52
N ALA A 223 44.19 -10.23 -23.04
CA ALA A 223 43.82 -9.27 -24.07
C ALA A 223 43.36 -9.93 -25.38
N ASP A 224 44.06 -10.97 -25.84
CA ASP A 224 43.71 -11.72 -27.05
C ASP A 224 42.36 -12.45 -26.90
N VAL A 225 42.09 -13.04 -25.74
CA VAL A 225 40.79 -13.69 -25.45
C VAL A 225 39.69 -12.64 -25.41
N ARG A 226 39.88 -11.53 -24.66
CA ARG A 226 38.91 -10.42 -24.57
C ARG A 226 38.55 -9.92 -25.97
N LYS A 227 39.55 -9.60 -26.80
CA LYS A 227 39.38 -9.14 -28.18
C LYS A 227 38.56 -10.13 -29.02
N LYS A 228 38.95 -11.42 -29.05
CA LYS A 228 38.25 -12.45 -29.85
C LYS A 228 36.81 -12.68 -29.39
N VAL A 229 36.57 -12.68 -28.07
CA VAL A 229 35.22 -12.82 -27.50
C VAL A 229 34.35 -11.63 -27.92
N THR A 230 34.84 -10.39 -27.78
CA THR A 230 34.12 -9.18 -28.22
C THR A 230 33.85 -9.18 -29.74
N GLU A 231 34.83 -9.51 -30.57
CA GLU A 231 34.68 -9.61 -32.03
C GLU A 231 33.66 -10.68 -32.48
N ILE A 232 33.48 -11.75 -31.71
CA ILE A 232 32.46 -12.78 -31.98
C ILE A 232 31.10 -12.34 -31.42
N TYR A 233 31.07 -11.73 -30.24
CA TYR A 233 29.85 -11.27 -29.58
C TYR A 233 29.15 -10.15 -30.38
N GLN A 234 29.89 -9.12 -30.79
CA GLN A 234 29.35 -7.99 -31.55
C GLN A 234 28.81 -8.36 -32.94
N LYS A 235 29.19 -9.54 -33.50
CA LYS A 235 28.55 -10.08 -34.73
C LYS A 235 27.10 -10.53 -34.50
N HIS A 236 26.71 -10.79 -33.26
CA HIS A 236 25.37 -11.23 -32.87
C HIS A 236 24.61 -10.18 -32.06
N TYR A 237 25.33 -9.30 -31.35
CA TYR A 237 24.80 -8.21 -30.52
C TYR A 237 25.57 -6.90 -30.80
N PRO A 238 25.36 -6.22 -31.94
CA PRO A 238 26.25 -5.15 -32.41
C PRO A 238 26.29 -3.87 -31.58
N ALA A 239 25.32 -3.67 -30.69
CA ALA A 239 25.18 -2.47 -29.85
C ALA A 239 25.41 -2.76 -28.35
N GLU A 240 25.89 -3.96 -28.01
CA GLU A 240 26.10 -4.41 -26.63
C GLU A 240 27.56 -4.83 -26.42
N GLU A 241 28.09 -4.55 -25.23
CA GLU A 241 29.37 -5.11 -24.80
C GLU A 241 29.17 -6.45 -24.08
N PRO A 242 30.03 -7.46 -24.30
CA PRO A 242 29.96 -8.73 -23.61
C PRO A 242 30.31 -8.59 -22.12
N PHE A 243 29.60 -9.31 -21.25
CA PHE A 243 29.99 -9.46 -19.85
C PHE A 243 31.24 -10.36 -19.73
N ILE A 244 32.43 -9.77 -19.73
CA ILE A 244 33.71 -10.50 -19.56
C ILE A 244 34.33 -10.21 -18.20
N VAL A 245 34.37 -11.24 -17.36
CA VAL A 245 34.85 -11.19 -15.96
C VAL A 245 36.10 -12.04 -15.77
N GLU A 246 36.99 -11.62 -14.87
CA GLU A 246 38.16 -12.40 -14.48
C GLU A 246 37.91 -13.04 -13.11
N PHE A 247 38.19 -14.33 -12.98
CA PHE A 247 37.95 -15.08 -11.75
C PHE A 247 39.01 -16.17 -11.57
N ASN A 248 39.10 -16.77 -10.38
CA ASN A 248 39.94 -17.94 -10.14
C ASN A 248 39.08 -19.02 -9.47
N ALA A 249 38.92 -20.17 -10.14
CA ALA A 249 38.07 -21.26 -9.66
C ALA A 249 38.55 -21.91 -8.35
N LEU A 250 39.84 -21.80 -8.00
CA LEU A 250 40.43 -22.41 -6.82
C LEU A 250 40.35 -21.49 -5.59
N THR A 251 40.77 -20.22 -5.72
CA THR A 251 40.68 -19.23 -4.63
C THR A 251 39.25 -18.74 -4.44
N GLY A 252 38.48 -18.63 -5.54
CA GLY A 252 37.14 -18.04 -5.57
C GLY A 252 37.15 -16.52 -5.76
N ASP A 253 38.29 -15.93 -6.12
CA ASP A 253 38.36 -14.51 -6.53
C ASP A 253 37.52 -14.30 -7.80
N GLY A 254 36.91 -13.12 -7.97
CA GLY A 254 36.07 -12.78 -9.13
C GLY A 254 34.68 -13.44 -9.17
N ILE A 255 34.37 -14.41 -8.29
CA ILE A 255 33.02 -15.01 -8.20
C ILE A 255 31.95 -13.93 -7.92
N ASN A 256 32.27 -12.91 -7.13
CA ASN A 256 31.35 -11.78 -6.87
C ASN A 256 31.01 -11.00 -8.17
N GLU A 257 31.94 -10.90 -9.13
CA GLU A 257 31.73 -10.21 -10.40
C GLU A 257 30.90 -11.06 -11.38
N ILE A 258 31.17 -12.38 -11.44
CA ILE A 258 30.30 -13.35 -12.13
C ILE A 258 28.86 -13.16 -11.64
N THR A 259 28.65 -13.17 -10.33
CA THR A 259 27.34 -13.00 -9.71
C THR A 259 26.69 -11.65 -10.05
N SER A 260 27.44 -10.54 -9.98
CA SER A 260 26.92 -9.22 -10.34
C SER A 260 26.35 -9.20 -11.76
N ASN A 261 26.99 -9.91 -12.69
CA ASN A 261 26.51 -10.02 -14.07
C ASN A 261 25.37 -11.05 -14.23
N ILE A 262 25.30 -12.11 -13.41
CA ILE A 262 24.11 -12.97 -13.29
C ILE A 262 22.88 -12.11 -12.94
N CYS A 263 22.97 -11.23 -11.94
CA CYS A 263 21.87 -10.33 -11.56
C CYS A 263 21.39 -9.40 -12.69
N LYS A 264 22.28 -8.99 -13.60
CA LYS A 264 21.93 -8.12 -14.74
C LYS A 264 21.21 -8.87 -15.87
N ILE A 265 21.53 -10.15 -16.05
CA ILE A 265 20.97 -11.01 -17.10
C ILE A 265 19.62 -11.61 -16.68
N LEU A 266 19.47 -11.96 -15.40
CA LEU A 266 18.30 -12.70 -14.93
C LEU A 266 16.98 -11.96 -15.17
N PRO A 267 15.90 -12.67 -15.58
CA PRO A 267 14.57 -12.12 -15.61
C PRO A 267 14.19 -11.53 -14.24
N LYS A 268 13.59 -10.33 -14.23
CA LYS A 268 13.23 -9.63 -12.98
C LYS A 268 12.39 -10.47 -12.01
N SER A 269 11.58 -11.40 -12.54
CA SER A 269 10.80 -12.38 -11.77
C SER A 269 11.63 -13.40 -10.99
N LYS A 270 12.84 -13.77 -11.45
CA LYS A 270 13.70 -14.76 -10.78
C LYS A 270 14.68 -14.17 -9.75
N LEU A 271 14.86 -12.84 -9.73
CA LEU A 271 15.83 -12.17 -8.86
C LEU A 271 15.59 -12.34 -7.36
N GLY A 272 14.36 -12.58 -6.91
CA GLY A 272 14.04 -12.73 -5.47
C GLY A 272 14.75 -13.89 -4.78
N ASN A 273 15.15 -14.91 -5.56
CA ASN A 273 15.72 -16.17 -5.07
C ASN A 273 17.25 -16.13 -4.88
N ILE A 274 17.92 -15.06 -5.32
CA ILE A 274 19.37 -15.07 -5.41
C ILE A 274 20.08 -14.87 -4.06
N GLU A 275 19.46 -14.20 -3.09
CA GLU A 275 20.05 -13.88 -1.77
C GLU A 275 20.64 -15.09 -1.03
N GLN A 276 20.02 -16.26 -1.16
CA GLN A 276 20.45 -17.49 -0.48
C GLN A 276 21.74 -18.12 -1.07
N VAL A 277 22.30 -17.55 -2.14
CA VAL A 277 23.54 -18.03 -2.80
C VAL A 277 24.76 -17.15 -2.45
N LEU A 278 24.57 -15.91 -1.98
CA LEU A 278 25.60 -14.88 -2.14
C LEU A 278 26.45 -14.64 -0.88
N ARG A 279 27.72 -14.31 -1.11
CA ARG A 279 28.65 -13.77 -0.09
C ARG A 279 28.20 -12.38 0.37
N ASP A 280 28.68 -11.96 1.54
CA ASP A 280 28.02 -10.94 2.38
C ASP A 280 27.82 -9.56 1.70
N ASP A 281 28.75 -9.09 0.86
CA ASP A 281 28.61 -7.81 0.14
C ASP A 281 27.41 -7.80 -0.83
N LEU A 282 27.04 -8.97 -1.35
CA LEU A 282 25.97 -9.15 -2.32
C LEU A 282 24.62 -9.47 -1.66
N LYS A 283 24.60 -9.90 -0.39
CA LYS A 283 23.38 -9.87 0.45
C LYS A 283 22.87 -8.44 0.54
N GLN A 284 23.74 -7.47 0.81
CA GLN A 284 23.38 -6.05 0.88
C GLN A 284 22.78 -5.51 -0.43
N PHE A 285 23.31 -5.92 -1.59
CA PHE A 285 22.76 -5.53 -2.89
C PHE A 285 21.38 -6.13 -3.15
N ALA A 286 21.22 -7.43 -2.92
CA ALA A 286 19.96 -8.12 -3.17
C ALA A 286 18.87 -7.75 -2.14
N GLU A 287 19.25 -7.54 -0.87
CA GLU A 287 18.39 -6.91 0.15
C GLU A 287 17.94 -5.52 -0.29
N ARG A 288 18.83 -4.68 -0.84
CA ARG A 288 18.45 -3.35 -1.36
C ARG A 288 17.45 -3.48 -2.50
N GLU A 289 17.74 -4.27 -3.53
CA GLU A 289 16.81 -4.53 -4.65
C GLU A 289 15.45 -5.09 -4.19
N ARG A 290 15.45 -5.94 -3.15
CA ARG A 290 14.23 -6.47 -2.53
C ARG A 290 13.44 -5.36 -1.82
N ARG A 291 14.11 -4.54 -0.99
CA ARG A 291 13.51 -3.39 -0.29
C ARG A 291 12.96 -2.36 -1.28
N ASP A 292 13.70 -2.03 -2.33
CA ASP A 292 13.31 -1.07 -3.37
C ASP A 292 12.09 -1.55 -4.16
N ARG A 293 12.04 -2.85 -4.49
CA ARG A 293 10.89 -3.49 -5.14
C ARG A 293 9.66 -3.53 -4.24
N TYR A 294 9.86 -3.90 -2.98
CA TYR A 294 8.81 -3.92 -1.97
C TYR A 294 8.20 -2.52 -1.82
N LEU A 295 9.03 -1.50 -1.64
CA LEU A 295 8.60 -0.09 -1.55
C LEU A 295 7.87 0.37 -2.82
N LYS A 296 8.36 0.07 -4.03
CA LYS A 296 7.67 0.43 -5.28
C LYS A 296 6.30 -0.24 -5.42
N ASN A 297 6.16 -1.49 -4.99
CA ASN A 297 4.87 -2.17 -4.97
C ASN A 297 3.93 -1.56 -3.91
N LEU A 298 4.44 -1.25 -2.71
CA LEU A 298 3.67 -0.54 -1.68
C LEU A 298 3.18 0.82 -2.20
N ILE A 299 4.06 1.63 -2.78
CA ILE A 299 3.73 2.96 -3.34
C ILE A 299 2.54 2.85 -4.29
N ARG A 300 2.54 1.89 -5.23
CA ARG A 300 1.43 1.70 -6.17
C ARG A 300 0.13 1.29 -5.47
N ILE A 301 0.21 0.36 -4.51
CA ILE A 301 -0.95 -0.09 -3.74
C ILE A 301 -1.56 1.09 -2.97
N VAL A 302 -0.75 1.87 -2.23
CA VAL A 302 -1.26 2.99 -1.43
C VAL A 302 -1.73 4.16 -2.28
N SER A 303 -1.02 4.51 -3.37
CA SER A 303 -1.44 5.57 -4.30
C SER A 303 -2.80 5.27 -4.89
N ARG A 304 -3.06 4.01 -5.25
CA ARG A 304 -4.37 3.60 -5.77
C ARG A 304 -5.44 3.63 -4.69
N LEU A 305 -5.19 3.05 -3.51
CA LEU A 305 -6.15 3.04 -2.40
C LEU A 305 -6.49 4.44 -1.87
N ALA A 306 -5.56 5.39 -1.93
CA ALA A 306 -5.78 6.79 -1.55
C ALA A 306 -6.87 7.49 -2.39
N THR A 307 -7.12 7.01 -3.62
CA THR A 307 -8.16 7.56 -4.52
C THR A 307 -9.58 7.03 -4.24
N TYR A 308 -9.70 5.97 -3.43
CA TYR A 308 -10.97 5.38 -3.01
C TYR A 308 -11.41 5.90 -1.64
N LYS A 309 -12.70 5.75 -1.32
CA LYS A 309 -13.23 6.14 0.00
C LYS A 309 -12.80 5.17 1.09
N VAL A 310 -12.58 5.69 2.30
CA VAL A 310 -12.13 4.87 3.46
C VAL A 310 -13.19 3.89 3.99
N ASP A 311 -14.46 4.06 3.63
CA ASP A 311 -15.56 3.15 3.97
C ASP A 311 -15.89 2.14 2.86
N GLN A 312 -15.15 2.18 1.75
CA GLN A 312 -15.41 1.30 0.61
C GLN A 312 -15.21 -0.16 1.01
N LYS A 313 -16.14 -1.00 0.59
CA LYS A 313 -16.11 -2.44 0.88
C LYS A 313 -15.46 -3.23 -0.24
N ALA A 314 -14.81 -4.33 0.14
CA ALA A 314 -14.48 -5.46 -0.72
C ALA A 314 -15.39 -6.63 -0.33
N GLY A 315 -16.56 -6.73 -0.98
CA GLY A 315 -17.63 -7.66 -0.58
C GLY A 315 -18.14 -7.35 0.83
N ASP A 316 -18.10 -8.34 1.73
CA ASP A 316 -18.54 -8.18 3.12
C ASP A 316 -17.51 -7.49 4.03
N ARG A 317 -16.29 -7.23 3.54
CA ARG A 317 -15.18 -6.68 4.32
C ARG A 317 -14.84 -5.26 3.95
N ASP A 318 -14.11 -4.60 4.82
CA ASP A 318 -13.52 -3.31 4.58
C ASP A 318 -12.34 -3.39 3.59
N LEU A 319 -12.28 -2.47 2.61
CA LEU A 319 -11.21 -2.45 1.61
C LEU A 319 -9.85 -2.12 2.22
N ILE A 320 -9.78 -1.16 3.14
CA ILE A 320 -8.54 -0.73 3.79
C ILE A 320 -8.03 -1.87 4.67
N GLN A 321 -8.87 -2.45 5.54
CA GLN A 321 -8.52 -3.62 6.38
C GLN A 321 -7.95 -4.78 5.54
N THR A 322 -8.61 -5.09 4.41
CA THR A 322 -8.21 -6.18 3.51
C THR A 322 -6.87 -5.88 2.83
N ALA A 323 -6.67 -4.65 2.35
CA ALA A 323 -5.40 -4.21 1.77
C ALA A 323 -4.26 -4.22 2.80
N THR A 324 -4.51 -3.75 4.02
CA THR A 324 -3.53 -3.75 5.12
C THR A 324 -3.05 -5.17 5.45
N SER A 325 -4.00 -6.12 5.61
CA SER A 325 -3.66 -7.52 5.87
C SER A 325 -2.84 -8.15 4.74
N ALA A 326 -3.12 -7.77 3.48
CA ALA A 326 -2.32 -8.20 2.34
C ALA A 326 -0.92 -7.56 2.31
N ILE A 327 -0.79 -6.26 2.61
CA ILE A 327 0.50 -5.55 2.72
C ILE A 327 1.41 -6.22 3.76
N VAL A 328 0.85 -6.54 4.94
CA VAL A 328 1.54 -7.27 6.00
C VAL A 328 1.97 -8.65 5.52
N THR A 329 1.02 -9.43 4.98
CA THR A 329 1.30 -10.80 4.51
C THR A 329 2.38 -10.82 3.43
N TYR A 330 2.37 -9.83 2.54
CA TYR A 330 3.39 -9.63 1.51
C TYR A 330 4.75 -9.23 2.11
N GLY A 331 4.78 -8.34 3.09
CA GLY A 331 6.00 -7.96 3.82
C GLY A 331 6.64 -9.16 4.53
N VAL A 332 5.88 -9.90 5.35
CA VAL A 332 6.39 -11.08 6.06
C VAL A 332 6.92 -12.13 5.07
N LYS A 333 6.19 -12.41 3.98
CA LYS A 333 6.67 -13.32 2.92
C LYS A 333 7.91 -12.83 2.17
N THR A 334 8.14 -11.53 2.13
CA THR A 334 9.29 -10.92 1.44
C THR A 334 10.55 -10.95 2.31
N PHE A 335 10.42 -10.83 3.63
CA PHE A 335 11.56 -10.63 4.54
C PHE A 335 11.77 -11.72 5.61
N GLN A 336 10.83 -12.65 5.82
CA GLN A 336 10.98 -13.78 6.76
C GLN A 336 10.46 -15.11 6.19
N ASN A 337 10.88 -16.20 6.84
CA ASN A 337 10.43 -17.55 6.50
C ASN A 337 9.09 -17.88 7.19
N LEU A 338 8.23 -18.63 6.49
CA LEU A 338 6.80 -18.77 6.81
C LEU A 338 6.50 -19.37 8.20
N ASP A 339 7.40 -20.15 8.77
CA ASP A 339 7.18 -20.85 10.04
C ASP A 339 7.11 -19.92 11.27
N LYS A 340 7.48 -18.65 11.13
CA LYS A 340 7.26 -17.61 12.16
C LYS A 340 5.91 -16.88 12.00
N LEU A 341 5.24 -17.00 10.85
CA LEU A 341 4.13 -16.14 10.45
C LEU A 341 2.90 -16.29 11.36
N GLU A 342 2.59 -17.49 11.85
CA GLU A 342 1.42 -17.72 12.72
C GLU A 342 1.52 -17.00 14.08
N LYS A 343 2.72 -16.96 14.69
CA LYS A 343 2.96 -16.21 15.94
C LYS A 343 2.90 -14.70 15.75
N ILE A 344 3.27 -14.22 14.56
CA ILE A 344 3.32 -12.80 14.21
C ILE A 344 1.89 -12.29 13.89
N LYS A 345 1.03 -13.16 13.34
CA LYS A 345 -0.27 -12.77 12.79
C LYS A 345 -1.26 -12.24 13.82
N SER A 346 -1.32 -12.80 15.03
CA SER A 346 -2.23 -12.34 16.09
C SER A 346 -1.97 -10.90 16.51
N ASP A 347 -0.69 -10.55 16.65
CA ASP A 347 -0.24 -9.26 17.14
C ASP A 347 -0.47 -8.18 16.07
N ILE A 348 -0.30 -8.54 14.79
CA ILE A 348 -0.57 -7.63 13.68
C ILE A 348 -2.08 -7.48 13.40
N ASP A 349 -2.89 -8.55 13.49
CA ASP A 349 -4.34 -8.46 13.22
C ASP A 349 -5.05 -7.50 14.19
N LEU A 350 -4.60 -7.38 15.45
CA LEU A 350 -5.10 -6.39 16.40
C LEU A 350 -4.78 -4.95 15.94
N GLU A 351 -3.54 -4.72 15.51
CA GLU A 351 -3.07 -3.39 15.09
C GLU A 351 -3.68 -2.94 13.76
N ILE A 352 -3.89 -3.86 12.82
CA ILE A 352 -4.63 -3.62 11.57
C ILE A 352 -6.01 -3.01 11.87
N ASN A 353 -6.70 -3.53 12.90
CA ASN A 353 -8.03 -3.05 13.26
C ASN A 353 -7.99 -1.64 13.86
N LEU A 354 -7.00 -1.35 14.73
CA LEU A 354 -6.81 -0.02 15.33
C LEU A 354 -6.51 1.04 14.26
N ILE A 355 -5.57 0.77 13.35
CA ILE A 355 -5.20 1.72 12.29
C ILE A 355 -6.35 1.91 11.29
N THR A 356 -7.08 0.84 10.95
CA THR A 356 -8.26 0.97 10.06
C THR A 356 -9.37 1.80 10.70
N ALA A 357 -9.60 1.68 12.01
CA ALA A 357 -10.56 2.50 12.74
C ALA A 357 -10.14 3.99 12.76
N LYS A 358 -8.87 4.27 13.10
CA LYS A 358 -8.28 5.62 13.10
C LYS A 358 -8.40 6.29 11.74
N LEU A 359 -8.09 5.59 10.65
CA LEU A 359 -8.20 6.10 9.27
C LEU A 359 -9.63 6.53 8.90
N LYS A 360 -10.64 5.81 9.39
CA LYS A 360 -12.05 6.16 9.16
C LYS A 360 -12.46 7.40 9.92
N GLU A 361 -12.03 7.50 11.18
CA GLU A 361 -12.28 8.68 12.03
C GLU A 361 -11.62 9.94 11.44
N GLU A 362 -10.35 9.85 11.02
CA GLU A 362 -9.63 10.96 10.37
C GLU A 362 -10.23 11.41 9.03
N ARG A 363 -10.78 10.48 8.24
CA ARG A 363 -11.34 10.74 6.91
C ARG A 363 -12.86 10.73 6.90
N GLN A 364 -13.46 11.12 8.02
CA GLN A 364 -14.90 11.35 8.17
C GLN A 364 -15.22 12.84 8.19
N ARG A 365 -16.31 13.21 7.53
CA ARG A 365 -16.87 14.57 7.55
C ARG A 365 -18.33 14.54 7.96
N LEU A 366 -18.71 15.44 8.86
CA LEU A 366 -20.11 15.64 9.24
C LEU A 366 -20.82 16.45 8.16
N ILE A 367 -22.00 16.01 7.75
CA ILE A 367 -22.89 16.77 6.88
C ILE A 367 -23.76 17.63 7.79
N THR A 368 -23.54 18.94 7.77
CA THR A 368 -24.34 19.92 8.51
C THR A 368 -25.27 20.69 7.58
N ILE A 369 -26.43 21.07 8.11
CA ILE A 369 -27.31 22.10 7.53
C ILE A 369 -27.63 23.16 8.58
N ASN A 370 -27.90 24.38 8.15
CA ASN A 370 -28.38 25.44 9.03
C ASN A 370 -29.88 25.23 9.26
N GLU A 371 -30.27 24.80 10.45
CA GLU A 371 -31.66 24.76 10.86
C GLU A 371 -32.03 26.12 11.48
N ASN A 372 -33.09 26.75 10.95
CA ASN A 372 -33.62 27.98 11.52
C ASN A 372 -34.25 27.67 12.87
N LYS A 373 -33.74 28.27 13.95
CA LYS A 373 -34.41 28.25 15.24
C LYS A 373 -35.52 29.30 15.20
N THR A 374 -36.77 28.86 15.20
CA THR A 374 -37.94 29.74 15.35
C THR A 374 -38.32 29.88 16.82
N GLU A 375 -38.78 31.07 17.21
CA GLU A 375 -39.48 31.31 18.46
C GLU A 375 -40.79 32.05 18.17
N SER A 376 -41.82 31.73 18.94
CA SER A 376 -43.13 32.34 18.84
C SER A 376 -43.05 33.78 19.35
N LYS A 377 -43.33 34.76 18.49
CA LYS A 377 -43.35 36.19 18.85
C LYS A 377 -44.76 36.75 18.69
N ASP A 378 -45.30 37.24 19.78
CA ASP A 378 -46.61 37.88 19.81
C ASP A 378 -46.57 39.22 19.04
N ILE A 379 -47.56 39.39 18.17
CA ILE A 379 -47.91 40.67 17.56
C ILE A 379 -48.91 41.33 18.50
N THR A 380 -48.48 42.41 19.13
CA THR A 380 -49.31 43.18 20.05
C THR A 380 -49.89 44.42 19.38
N ARG A 381 -51.06 44.84 19.87
CA ARG A 381 -51.70 46.10 19.52
C ARG A 381 -52.15 46.80 20.79
N GLU A 382 -51.92 48.11 20.85
CA GLU A 382 -52.48 48.95 21.92
C GLU A 382 -53.95 49.24 21.64
N VAL A 383 -54.81 48.90 22.60
CA VAL A 383 -56.26 49.10 22.56
C VAL A 383 -56.64 50.07 23.69
N PRO A 384 -57.45 51.11 23.43
CA PRO A 384 -57.80 52.11 24.44
C PRO A 384 -58.65 51.49 25.55
N LYS A 385 -58.14 51.54 26.79
CA LYS A 385 -58.85 51.09 27.99
C LYS A 385 -59.64 52.24 28.60
N PHE A 386 -60.94 52.04 28.78
CA PHE A 386 -61.83 53.03 29.39
C PHE A 386 -62.22 52.61 30.80
N GLU A 387 -62.24 53.57 31.72
CA GLU A 387 -62.69 53.35 33.10
C GLU A 387 -63.79 54.36 33.46
N GLU A 388 -64.72 53.93 34.30
CA GLU A 388 -65.81 54.75 34.79
C GLU A 388 -65.33 55.57 35.99
N VAL A 389 -65.25 56.89 35.81
CA VAL A 389 -64.83 57.84 36.85
C VAL A 389 -66.06 58.60 37.34
N THR A 390 -66.33 58.53 38.65
CA THR A 390 -67.38 59.34 39.28
C THR A 390 -66.93 60.79 39.36
N VAL A 391 -67.67 61.69 38.70
CA VAL A 391 -67.41 63.13 38.67
C VAL A 391 -68.51 63.84 39.46
N THR A 392 -68.11 64.58 40.49
CA THR A 392 -69.03 65.35 41.33
C THR A 392 -69.29 66.74 40.74
N ASP A 393 -70.46 66.93 40.16
CA ASP A 393 -70.97 68.23 39.72
C ASP A 393 -71.78 68.91 40.83
N TRP A 394 -72.01 70.22 40.72
CA TRP A 394 -72.76 71.00 41.70
C TRP A 394 -73.99 71.64 41.09
N ILE A 395 -75.18 71.19 41.50
CA ILE A 395 -76.44 71.87 41.16
C ILE A 395 -76.85 72.87 42.23
N VAL A 396 -77.65 73.84 41.82
CA VAL A 396 -78.19 74.90 42.68
C VAL A 396 -79.68 74.61 42.90
N VAL A 397 -80.08 74.45 44.17
CA VAL A 397 -81.47 74.11 44.57
C VAL A 397 -81.94 75.06 45.65
N ASN A 398 -83.20 75.50 45.58
CA ASN A 398 -83.79 76.38 46.60
C ASN A 398 -84.37 75.53 47.75
N GLU A 399 -83.94 75.77 48.97
CA GLU A 399 -84.52 75.20 50.19
C GLU A 399 -85.27 76.28 50.99
N VAL A 400 -86.28 75.87 51.75
CA VAL A 400 -87.06 76.76 52.64
C VAL A 400 -86.76 76.37 54.09
N ARG A 401 -86.38 77.34 54.94
CA ARG A 401 -86.11 77.12 56.36
C ARG A 401 -86.92 78.09 57.23
N VAL A 402 -87.52 77.57 58.29
CA VAL A 402 -88.33 78.34 59.26
C VAL A 402 -87.48 78.69 60.48
N LYS A 403 -87.57 79.93 60.98
CA LYS A 403 -86.91 80.39 62.22
C LYS A 403 -87.95 80.96 63.19
N SER A 404 -88.10 80.32 64.35
CA SER A 404 -88.92 80.81 65.46
C SER A 404 -88.20 81.91 66.26
N VAL A 405 -88.93 82.93 66.71
CA VAL A 405 -88.40 84.01 67.57
C VAL A 405 -89.13 84.03 68.90
N SER A 406 -88.43 83.84 70.03
CA SER A 406 -89.00 84.18 71.35
C SER A 406 -87.99 84.52 72.46
N GLY A 407 -88.37 85.53 73.23
CA GLY A 407 -87.85 85.99 74.52
C GLY A 407 -88.75 87.17 74.94
N LEU A 408 -89.08 87.45 76.20
CA LEU A 408 -88.57 86.98 77.48
C LEU A 408 -89.56 87.43 78.60
N LYS A 409 -89.91 86.59 79.60
CA LYS A 409 -90.57 86.96 80.91
C LYS A 409 -91.99 87.63 80.83
N LYS A 410 -92.91 87.59 81.82
CA LYS A 410 -92.94 87.10 83.23
C LYS A 410 -94.43 86.91 83.69
N PHE A 411 -94.70 85.84 84.45
CA PHE A 411 -95.69 85.68 85.56
C PHE A 411 -97.00 86.52 85.64
N THR A 412 -98.15 85.84 85.72
CA THR A 412 -99.07 85.79 86.92
C THR A 412 -100.13 84.67 86.77
N ASN A 413 -100.90 84.41 87.85
CA ASN A 413 -101.61 83.16 88.17
C ASN A 413 -103.13 83.43 88.40
N ILE A 414 -104.10 82.50 88.48
CA ILE A 414 -104.14 81.02 88.60
C ILE A 414 -105.56 80.46 88.22
N ILE A 415 -105.68 79.18 87.75
CA ILE A 415 -106.87 78.24 87.79
C ILE A 415 -108.24 78.73 87.23
N THR A 416 -109.05 78.05 86.39
CA THR A 416 -109.18 76.68 85.82
C THR A 416 -109.89 76.80 84.46
N GLY A 417 -109.59 76.08 83.38
CA GLY A 417 -108.46 75.20 83.06
C GLY A 417 -108.06 75.40 81.59
N PHE A 418 -107.52 76.59 81.29
CA PHE A 418 -106.92 76.99 80.00
C PHE A 418 -107.81 76.98 78.74
N PHE A 419 -108.75 77.94 78.68
CA PHE A 419 -109.19 78.54 77.41
C PHE A 419 -108.09 79.46 76.85
N GLY A 420 -107.91 79.54 75.52
CA GLY A 420 -106.97 80.52 74.95
C GLY A 420 -106.86 80.54 73.42
N ILE A 421 -107.58 81.45 72.77
CA ILE A 421 -107.44 81.79 71.33
C ILE A 421 -106.39 82.89 71.16
N LYS A 422 -105.47 82.79 70.17
CA LYS A 422 -105.03 83.92 69.32
C LYS A 422 -104.09 83.56 68.16
N PHE A 423 -104.15 84.40 67.13
CA PHE A 423 -103.40 84.39 65.86
C PHE A 423 -101.96 84.90 65.99
N PHE A 424 -101.05 84.41 65.12
CA PHE A 424 -99.89 85.15 64.58
C PHE A 424 -99.51 84.60 63.19
N ASP A 425 -99.05 85.47 62.28
CA ASP A 425 -98.61 85.13 60.91
C ASP A 425 -97.10 84.83 60.85
N ASP A 426 -96.73 83.73 60.21
CA ASP A 426 -95.33 83.34 59.95
C ASP A 426 -94.79 83.86 58.60
N LYS A 427 -93.50 84.22 58.55
CA LYS A 427 -92.81 84.64 57.32
C LYS A 427 -91.81 83.59 56.83
N PHE A 428 -92.00 83.12 55.60
CA PHE A 428 -91.10 82.19 54.90
C PHE A 428 -89.90 82.94 54.27
N ILE A 429 -88.73 82.29 54.24
CA ILE A 429 -87.54 82.74 53.52
C ILE A 429 -87.02 81.58 52.67
N ASN A 430 -86.84 81.83 51.38
CA ASN A 430 -86.18 80.91 50.44
C ASN A 430 -84.68 81.18 50.44
N GLU A 431 -83.85 80.14 50.55
CA GLU A 431 -82.40 80.24 50.49
C GLU A 431 -81.84 79.26 49.45
N THR A 432 -80.89 79.72 48.65
CA THR A 432 -80.36 78.99 47.51
C THR A 432 -79.10 78.21 47.91
N VAL A 433 -79.18 76.88 47.88
CA VAL A 433 -78.14 75.97 48.39
C VAL A 433 -77.54 75.14 47.24
N ARG A 434 -76.20 75.02 47.20
CA ARG A 434 -75.52 74.10 46.27
C ARG A 434 -75.51 72.68 46.85
N LYS A 435 -75.90 71.70 46.04
CA LYS A 435 -75.78 70.27 46.37
C LYS A 435 -74.93 69.54 45.33
N PRO A 436 -74.05 68.62 45.76
CA PRO A 436 -73.32 67.77 44.84
C PRO A 436 -74.26 66.74 44.20
N ILE A 437 -74.06 66.45 42.92
CA ILE A 437 -74.58 65.28 42.22
C ILE A 437 -73.40 64.56 41.59
N GLU A 438 -73.33 63.26 41.82
CA GLU A 438 -72.34 62.39 41.21
C GLU A 438 -72.87 61.90 39.86
N ARG A 439 -72.10 62.13 38.79
CA ARG A 439 -72.34 61.53 37.47
C ARG A 439 -71.18 60.62 37.10
N ILE A 440 -71.48 59.47 36.50
CA ILE A 440 -70.46 58.55 36.02
C ILE A 440 -70.04 58.99 34.62
N GLU A 441 -68.75 59.24 34.42
CA GLU A 441 -68.16 59.51 33.11
C GLU A 441 -67.20 58.40 32.71
N THR A 442 -67.42 57.79 31.55
CA THR A 442 -66.45 56.88 30.93
C THR A 442 -65.29 57.70 30.36
N ARG A 443 -64.10 57.54 30.91
CA ARG A 443 -62.89 58.27 30.49
C ARG A 443 -61.81 57.29 30.01
N LEU A 444 -61.00 57.73 29.05
CA LEU A 444 -59.83 56.97 28.59
C LEU A 444 -58.81 56.92 29.75
N ALA A 445 -58.64 55.74 30.34
CA ALA A 445 -57.73 55.51 31.46
C ALA A 445 -56.30 55.18 31.00
N GLY A 446 -56.16 54.66 29.78
CA GLY A 446 -54.87 54.37 29.16
C GLY A 446 -55.04 53.50 27.92
N TYR A 447 -53.98 52.77 27.58
CA TYR A 447 -54.01 51.72 26.57
C TYR A 447 -53.58 50.40 27.23
N GLU A 448 -54.21 49.31 26.82
CA GLU A 448 -53.79 47.96 27.19
C GLU A 448 -53.28 47.21 25.96
N THR A 449 -52.32 46.31 26.19
CA THR A 449 -51.58 45.61 25.13
C THR A 449 -52.27 44.28 24.85
N GLU A 450 -53.07 44.22 23.79
CA GLU A 450 -53.74 43.00 23.33
C GLU A 450 -52.84 42.23 22.36
N VAL A 451 -52.72 40.91 22.55
CA VAL A 451 -52.05 40.01 21.58
C VAL A 451 -53.04 39.68 20.47
N ILE A 452 -52.81 40.26 19.28
CA ILE A 452 -53.71 40.11 18.12
C ILE A 452 -53.32 38.95 17.19
N GLY A 453 -52.24 38.24 17.51
CA GLY A 453 -51.76 37.06 16.81
C GLY A 453 -50.31 36.76 17.18
N THR A 454 -49.81 35.60 16.76
CA THR A 454 -48.44 35.17 17.03
C THR A 454 -47.80 34.70 15.74
N ILE A 455 -46.54 35.07 15.49
CA ILE A 455 -45.76 34.65 14.33
C ILE A 455 -44.53 33.86 14.75
N GLU A 456 -44.16 32.84 13.97
CA GLU A 456 -42.85 32.21 14.12
C GLU A 456 -41.77 33.13 13.54
N ALA A 457 -40.98 33.74 14.42
CA ALA A 457 -39.83 34.53 14.04
C ALA A 457 -38.57 33.67 14.08
N VAL A 458 -37.76 33.69 13.01
CA VAL A 458 -36.43 33.07 13.02
C VAL A 458 -35.52 33.91 13.93
N VAL A 459 -35.19 33.37 15.10
CA VAL A 459 -34.35 34.03 16.12
C VAL A 459 -32.87 33.65 16.02
N GLY A 460 -32.54 32.66 15.20
CA GLY A 460 -31.16 32.27 14.91
C GLY A 460 -31.06 31.11 13.94
N GLN A 461 -29.83 30.72 13.61
CA GLN A 461 -29.53 29.49 12.90
C GLN A 461 -28.61 28.63 13.77
N VAL A 462 -28.87 27.33 13.81
CA VAL A 462 -28.01 26.34 14.47
C VAL A 462 -27.54 25.32 13.44
N GLU A 463 -26.26 24.96 13.47
CA GLU A 463 -25.75 23.87 12.64
C GLU A 463 -26.28 22.54 13.19
N LYS A 464 -27.01 21.82 12.34
CA LYS A 464 -27.56 20.50 12.63
C LYS A 464 -26.85 19.46 11.80
N VAL A 465 -26.19 18.51 12.47
CA VAL A 465 -25.61 17.33 11.82
C VAL A 465 -26.75 16.43 11.35
N ILE A 466 -26.89 16.25 10.04
CA ILE A 466 -27.91 15.42 9.40
C ILE A 466 -27.35 14.11 8.82
N GLY A 467 -26.04 13.95 8.78
CA GLY A 467 -25.40 12.77 8.24
C GLY A 467 -23.88 12.80 8.39
N GLN A 468 -23.25 11.77 7.86
CA GLN A 468 -21.80 11.56 7.88
C GLN A 468 -21.39 11.07 6.50
N GLU A 469 -20.34 11.64 5.93
CA GLU A 469 -19.71 11.17 4.69
C GLU A 469 -18.27 10.75 4.97
N TYR A 470 -17.84 9.67 4.33
CA TYR A 470 -16.43 9.28 4.29
C TYR A 470 -15.78 9.84 3.03
N LEU A 471 -14.60 10.41 3.22
CA LEU A 471 -13.77 11.02 2.19
C LEU A 471 -12.89 9.96 1.50
N LYS A 472 -12.26 10.36 0.39
CA LYS A 472 -11.17 9.58 -0.21
C LYS A 472 -10.00 9.45 0.76
N GLY A 473 -9.19 8.40 0.63
CA GLY A 473 -8.11 8.07 1.56
C GLY A 473 -7.05 9.15 1.76
N GLY A 474 -6.67 9.85 0.69
CA GLY A 474 -5.76 11.01 0.76
C GLY A 474 -4.41 10.71 1.41
N TYR A 475 -3.87 11.71 2.10
CA TYR A 475 -2.61 11.66 2.85
C TYR A 475 -2.63 10.61 3.96
N SER A 476 -3.72 10.53 4.73
CA SER A 476 -3.84 9.58 5.86
C SER A 476 -3.65 8.13 5.40
N VAL A 477 -4.34 7.70 4.33
CA VAL A 477 -4.20 6.33 3.81
C VAL A 477 -2.79 6.06 3.28
N ILE A 478 -2.18 7.02 2.58
CA ILE A 478 -0.79 6.88 2.10
C ILE A 478 0.16 6.71 3.28
N LYS A 479 0.10 7.60 4.27
CA LYS A 479 0.98 7.59 5.44
C LYS A 479 0.83 6.29 6.23
N SER A 480 -0.40 5.93 6.63
CA SER A 480 -0.62 4.76 7.49
C SER A 480 -0.32 3.44 6.79
N LEU A 481 -0.69 3.26 5.51
CA LEU A 481 -0.40 2.00 4.81
C LEU A 481 1.09 1.85 4.47
N LEU A 482 1.81 2.95 4.16
CA LEU A 482 3.27 2.91 4.04
C LEU A 482 3.94 2.66 5.39
N ALA A 483 3.43 3.24 6.49
CA ALA A 483 3.96 3.00 7.84
C ALA A 483 3.83 1.53 8.24
N ILE A 484 2.70 0.89 7.94
CA ILE A 484 2.50 -0.55 8.17
C ILE A 484 3.43 -1.38 7.28
N GLY A 485 3.57 -1.07 5.99
CA GLY A 485 4.47 -1.80 5.09
C GLY A 485 5.94 -1.71 5.53
N LEU A 486 6.43 -0.50 5.77
CA LEU A 486 7.80 -0.25 6.24
C LEU A 486 8.02 -0.77 7.67
N GLY A 487 7.03 -0.69 8.55
CA GLY A 487 7.05 -1.26 9.90
C GLY A 487 7.13 -2.78 9.85
N THR A 488 6.37 -3.43 8.96
CA THR A 488 6.47 -4.88 8.69
C THR A 488 7.87 -5.26 8.23
N GLN A 489 8.46 -4.49 7.29
CA GLN A 489 9.85 -4.69 6.87
C GLN A 489 10.83 -4.55 8.05
N ALA A 490 10.73 -3.51 8.87
CA ALA A 490 11.63 -3.31 10.01
C ALA A 490 11.50 -4.45 11.04
N TYR A 491 10.26 -4.79 11.43
CA TYR A 491 9.96 -5.91 12.33
C TYR A 491 10.48 -7.25 11.82
N CYS A 492 10.44 -7.48 10.50
CA CYS A 492 10.98 -8.71 9.90
C CYS A 492 12.51 -8.81 9.98
N ASN A 493 13.21 -7.68 10.03
CA ASN A 493 14.68 -7.63 10.01
C ASN A 493 15.33 -7.43 11.40
N GLU A 494 14.57 -6.98 12.40
CA GLU A 494 15.06 -6.73 13.77
C GLU A 494 14.67 -7.88 14.73
N GLU A 495 15.65 -8.60 15.27
CA GLU A 495 15.38 -9.64 16.27
C GLU A 495 14.84 -9.03 17.59
N ASN A 496 13.70 -9.52 18.05
CA ASN A 496 12.97 -9.06 19.24
C ASN A 496 12.37 -7.64 19.17
N ALA A 497 12.20 -7.07 17.97
CA ALA A 497 11.44 -5.84 17.83
C ALA A 497 9.96 -6.02 18.19
N ASN A 498 9.33 -4.95 18.66
CA ASN A 498 7.87 -4.87 18.81
C ASN A 498 7.27 -4.28 17.52
N PHE A 499 6.23 -4.92 16.99
CA PHE A 499 5.63 -4.50 15.71
C PHE A 499 5.13 -3.05 15.75
N GLN A 500 4.45 -2.64 16.83
CA GLN A 500 3.97 -1.27 16.97
C GLN A 500 5.12 -0.27 16.97
N SER A 501 6.19 -0.53 17.72
CA SER A 501 7.39 0.32 17.70
C SER A 501 8.08 0.38 16.33
N CYS A 502 7.91 -0.61 15.46
CA CYS A 502 8.36 -0.54 14.07
C CYS A 502 7.43 0.34 13.21
N VAL A 503 6.11 0.22 13.38
CA VAL A 503 5.12 1.05 12.68
C VAL A 503 5.22 2.52 13.12
N ASP A 504 5.31 2.82 14.41
CA ASP A 504 5.47 4.17 14.95
C ASP A 504 6.73 4.87 14.39
N ARG A 505 7.87 4.15 14.35
CA ARG A 505 9.12 4.65 13.76
C ARG A 505 8.98 4.92 12.25
N ALA A 506 8.21 4.09 11.54
CA ALA A 506 7.93 4.28 10.13
C ALA A 506 6.98 5.45 9.88
N GLU A 507 5.91 5.61 10.69
CA GLU A 507 4.98 6.74 10.61
C GLU A 507 5.72 8.06 10.88
N ALA A 508 6.53 8.14 11.93
CA ALA A 508 7.32 9.34 12.25
C ALA A 508 8.30 9.73 11.12
N ARG A 509 8.94 8.74 10.46
CA ARG A 509 9.77 8.99 9.28
C ARG A 509 8.95 9.50 8.09
N LEU A 510 7.79 8.90 7.83
CA LEU A 510 6.93 9.29 6.72
C LEU A 510 6.31 10.68 6.93
N GLU A 511 5.93 11.03 8.16
CA GLU A 511 5.48 12.38 8.53
C GLU A 511 6.56 13.42 8.20
N HIS A 512 7.81 13.17 8.58
CA HIS A 512 8.93 14.05 8.22
C HIS A 512 9.15 14.16 6.69
N CYS A 513 8.97 13.07 5.94
CA CYS A 513 9.15 13.05 4.48
C CYS A 513 7.98 13.66 3.69
N LEU A 514 6.74 13.54 4.18
CA LEU A 514 5.53 13.75 3.38
C LEU A 514 4.63 14.89 3.87
N ASN A 515 4.79 15.40 5.10
CA ASN A 515 3.92 16.46 5.66
C ASN A 515 3.90 17.73 4.77
N SER A 516 5.07 18.16 4.25
CA SER A 516 5.16 19.29 3.30
C SER A 516 4.44 19.06 1.97
N LEU A 517 4.05 17.82 1.67
CA LEU A 517 3.34 17.40 0.46
C LEU A 517 1.85 17.13 0.72
N GLN A 518 1.38 17.16 1.97
CA GLN A 518 -0.01 16.83 2.34
C GLN A 518 -1.03 17.60 1.49
N SER A 519 -0.97 18.93 1.45
CA SER A 519 -1.92 19.76 0.68
C SER A 519 -1.92 19.46 -0.83
N LYS A 520 -0.78 18.99 -1.36
CA LYS A 520 -0.65 18.61 -2.78
C LYS A 520 -1.27 17.23 -3.05
N ILE A 521 -1.09 16.30 -2.13
CA ILE A 521 -1.70 14.96 -2.16
C ILE A 521 -3.22 15.07 -2.08
N GLU A 522 -3.75 15.85 -1.13
CA GLU A 522 -5.19 16.08 -1.00
C GLU A 522 -5.76 16.77 -2.25
N TYR A 523 -5.09 17.81 -2.77
CA TYR A 523 -5.51 18.49 -4.01
C TYR A 523 -5.67 17.51 -5.18
N TRP A 524 -4.69 16.65 -5.43
CA TRP A 524 -4.78 15.65 -6.51
C TRP A 524 -5.89 14.63 -6.27
N VAL A 525 -5.99 14.10 -5.04
CA VAL A 525 -7.02 13.11 -4.68
C VAL A 525 -8.43 13.69 -4.82
N ASP A 526 -8.65 14.95 -4.47
CA ASP A 526 -9.98 15.57 -4.49
C ASP A 526 -10.36 16.17 -5.85
N THR A 527 -9.40 16.69 -6.64
CA THR A 527 -9.70 17.43 -7.88
C THR A 527 -9.46 16.66 -9.18
N GLU A 528 -8.57 15.66 -9.19
CA GLU A 528 -8.25 14.88 -10.39
C GLU A 528 -9.10 13.59 -10.49
N ASP A 529 -9.17 12.99 -11.68
CA ASP A 529 -9.70 11.65 -11.83
C ASP A 529 -8.76 10.61 -11.18
N ALA A 530 -9.29 9.47 -10.78
CA ALA A 530 -8.55 8.48 -10.00
C ALA A 530 -7.27 7.96 -10.70
N ARG A 531 -7.22 7.90 -12.03
CA ARG A 531 -6.02 7.41 -12.75
C ARG A 531 -4.94 8.48 -12.82
N THR A 532 -5.32 9.74 -13.06
CA THR A 532 -4.39 10.86 -13.06
C THR A 532 -3.82 11.09 -11.65
N ALA A 533 -4.69 11.07 -10.63
CA ALA A 533 -4.28 11.15 -9.22
C ALA A 533 -3.33 10.00 -8.85
N GLU A 534 -3.67 8.74 -9.15
CA GLU A 534 -2.80 7.58 -8.89
C GLU A 534 -1.42 7.76 -9.54
N HIS A 535 -1.37 8.17 -10.81
CA HIS A 535 -0.10 8.37 -11.54
C HIS A 535 0.77 9.47 -10.90
N ASN A 536 0.16 10.61 -10.58
CA ASN A 536 0.82 11.75 -9.94
C ASN A 536 1.35 11.38 -8.54
N LEU A 537 0.57 10.63 -7.76
CA LEU A 537 0.98 10.11 -6.45
C LEU A 537 2.14 9.11 -6.56
N ILE A 538 2.11 8.17 -7.52
CA ILE A 538 3.23 7.24 -7.75
C ILE A 538 4.53 8.00 -8.06
N GLN A 539 4.51 8.95 -9.00
CA GLN A 539 5.71 9.73 -9.33
C GLN A 539 6.24 10.54 -8.14
N LEU A 540 5.34 11.18 -7.37
CA LEU A 540 5.71 11.97 -6.20
C LEU A 540 6.35 11.10 -5.12
N LEU A 541 5.74 9.96 -4.79
CA LEU A 541 6.21 9.07 -3.75
C LEU A 541 7.49 8.33 -4.14
N GLU A 542 7.62 7.86 -5.40
CA GLU A 542 8.88 7.28 -5.90
C GLU A 542 10.02 8.30 -5.85
N THR A 543 9.78 9.58 -6.15
CA THR A 543 10.81 10.65 -6.08
C THR A 543 11.16 11.05 -4.64
N THR A 544 10.22 10.92 -3.69
CA THR A 544 10.40 11.39 -2.30
C THR A 544 10.93 10.30 -1.36
N LEU A 545 10.71 9.02 -1.69
CA LEU A 545 11.01 7.87 -0.82
C LEU A 545 12.13 6.96 -1.35
N SER A 546 12.63 7.17 -2.58
CA SER A 546 13.85 6.52 -3.11
C SER A 546 15.12 7.25 -2.65
#